data_AF-A0A831NSR5-F1
#
_entry.id   AF-A0A831NSR5-F1
#
_cell.length_a   1.000
_cell.length_b   1.000
_cell.length_c   1.000
_cell.angle_alpha   90.00
_cell.angle_beta   90.00
_cell.angle_gamma   90.00
#
_symmetry.space_group_name_H-M   'P 1'
#
loop_
_entity.id
_entity.type
_entity.pdbx_description
1 polymer ?
#
loop_
_entity_poly.entity_id
_entity_poly.type
_entity_poly.pdbx_seq_one_letter_code
_entity_poly.pdbx_strand_id
1 'polypeptide(L)'
;MHSKTGAAQWKEFIQGSIKKALSKGTLWGLSGLAFIAVYREILETVLFYQALWLQTSESGQRMIFSGFLVASGVLALLAWLILRYSTRLPLRQFFSVTSIFMFVLAVVFAGKGVAALQEAGKLSVNIVNFPRIDLLGIYPNLEGLGVQLALVLMAVLLLWKGNHGRDSLSRR
;
A
#
# COMPACT_ATOMS: atom_id res chain seq x y z
N MET A 1 4.92 -39.07 -10.91
CA MET A 1 5.80 -38.58 -9.82
C MET A 1 6.19 -37.10 -10.03
N HIS A 2 5.23 -36.17 -10.21
CA HIS A 2 5.52 -34.79 -10.68
C HIS A 2 5.08 -33.64 -9.75
N SER A 3 4.53 -33.90 -8.55
CA SER A 3 4.03 -32.82 -7.67
C SER A 3 5.06 -32.29 -6.65
N LYS A 4 6.20 -32.98 -6.45
CA LYS A 4 7.20 -32.61 -5.44
C LYS A 4 8.21 -31.56 -5.91
N THR A 5 8.36 -31.39 -7.23
CA THR A 5 9.40 -30.54 -7.82
C THR A 5 9.08 -29.05 -7.70
N GLY A 6 7.80 -28.66 -7.79
CA GLY A 6 7.39 -27.25 -7.67
C GLY A 6 7.50 -26.69 -6.24
N ALA A 7 7.16 -27.50 -5.24
CA ALA A 7 7.26 -27.09 -3.83
C ALA A 7 8.72 -26.94 -3.37
N ALA A 8 9.61 -27.82 -3.85
CA ALA A 8 11.04 -27.75 -3.57
C ALA A 8 11.67 -26.51 -4.22
N GLN A 9 11.38 -26.23 -5.50
CA GLN A 9 11.87 -25.05 -6.20
C GLN A 9 11.30 -23.74 -5.63
N TRP A 10 10.04 -23.73 -5.18
CA TRP A 10 9.46 -22.56 -4.53
C TRP A 10 10.09 -22.30 -3.16
N LYS A 11 10.30 -23.35 -2.36
CA LYS A 11 11.04 -23.26 -1.10
C LYS A 11 12.45 -22.74 -1.34
N GLU A 12 13.12 -23.19 -2.40
CA GLU A 12 14.47 -22.76 -2.77
C GLU A 12 14.50 -21.33 -3.31
N PHE A 13 13.47 -20.89 -4.04
CA PHE A 13 13.30 -19.49 -4.47
C PHE A 13 13.01 -18.55 -3.30
N ILE A 14 12.15 -18.96 -2.36
CA ILE A 14 11.85 -18.19 -1.14
C ILE A 14 13.08 -18.18 -0.24
N GLN A 15 13.73 -19.32 -0.01
CA GLN A 15 14.97 -19.39 0.76
C GLN A 15 16.11 -18.64 0.07
N GLY A 16 16.17 -18.62 -1.25
CA GLY A 16 17.13 -17.87 -2.05
C GLY A 16 16.86 -16.38 -2.01
N SER A 17 15.60 -15.96 -2.14
CA SER A 17 15.19 -14.56 -2.02
C SER A 17 15.35 -14.04 -0.59
N ILE A 18 15.04 -14.88 0.40
CA ILE A 18 15.29 -14.62 1.82
C ILE A 18 16.79 -14.57 2.07
N LYS A 19 17.61 -15.53 1.62
CA LYS A 19 19.08 -15.53 1.77
C LYS A 19 19.74 -14.32 1.10
N LYS A 20 19.28 -13.94 -0.08
CA LYS A 20 19.78 -12.79 -0.86
C LYS A 20 19.33 -11.47 -0.22
N ALA A 21 18.15 -11.44 0.40
CA ALA A 21 17.66 -10.38 1.28
C ALA A 21 18.15 -10.52 2.75
N LEU A 22 18.95 -11.54 3.06
CA LEU A 22 19.58 -11.78 4.37
C LEU A 22 21.00 -11.21 4.43
N SER A 23 21.35 -10.31 3.51
CA SER A 23 22.36 -9.31 3.82
C SER A 23 21.90 -8.58 5.09
N LYS A 24 22.80 -8.40 6.08
CA LYS A 24 22.47 -7.72 7.36
C LYS A 24 21.72 -6.39 7.12
N GLY A 25 22.02 -5.66 6.04
CA GLY A 25 21.35 -4.40 5.70
C GLY A 25 19.91 -4.55 5.21
N THR A 26 19.57 -5.62 4.49
CA THR A 26 18.23 -5.81 3.93
C THR A 26 17.22 -6.32 4.97
N LEU A 27 17.67 -7.09 5.96
CA LEU A 27 16.82 -7.47 7.11
C LEU A 27 16.37 -6.26 7.93
N TRP A 28 17.27 -5.32 8.23
CA TRP A 28 16.92 -4.08 8.93
C TRP A 28 15.92 -3.23 8.13
N GLY A 29 16.11 -3.14 6.80
CA GLY A 29 15.17 -2.45 5.92
C GLY A 29 13.77 -3.11 5.88
N LEU A 30 13.71 -4.43 5.79
CA LEU A 30 12.46 -5.19 5.82
C LEU A 30 11.73 -5.06 7.17
N SER A 31 12.46 -5.18 8.29
CA SER A 31 11.89 -4.98 9.62
C SER A 31 11.36 -3.56 9.81
N GLY A 32 12.11 -2.54 9.39
CA GLY A 32 11.67 -1.15 9.45
C GLY A 32 10.43 -0.89 8.58
N LEU A 33 10.40 -1.44 7.37
CA LEU A 33 9.25 -1.33 6.47
C LEU A 33 8.00 -2.00 7.06
N ALA A 34 8.15 -3.22 7.61
CA ALA A 34 7.05 -3.92 8.28
C ALA A 34 6.56 -3.15 9.51
N PHE A 35 7.48 -2.60 10.30
CA PHE A 35 7.15 -1.78 11.47
C PHE A 35 6.35 -0.53 11.08
N ILE A 36 6.82 0.26 10.10
CA ILE A 36 6.12 1.47 9.64
C ILE A 36 4.74 1.13 9.08
N ALA A 37 4.63 0.06 8.29
CA ALA A 37 3.36 -0.39 7.74
C ALA A 37 2.37 -0.74 8.85
N VAL A 38 2.74 -1.61 9.79
CA VAL A 38 1.87 -2.01 10.90
C VAL A 38 1.52 -0.82 11.79
N TYR A 39 2.48 0.03 12.11
CA TYR A 39 2.25 1.23 12.92
C TYR A 39 1.22 2.17 12.29
N ARG A 40 1.32 2.43 10.98
CA ARG A 40 0.37 3.28 10.25
C ARG A 40 -1.05 2.72 10.33
N GLU A 41 -1.22 1.44 10.04
CA GLU A 41 -2.55 0.80 10.06
C GLU A 41 -3.16 0.80 11.47
N ILE A 42 -2.34 0.57 12.51
CA ILE A 42 -2.79 0.63 13.90
C ILE A 42 -3.21 2.06 14.27
N LEU A 43 -2.41 3.07 13.92
CA LEU A 43 -2.74 4.46 14.19
C LEU A 43 -4.06 4.87 13.55
N GLU A 44 -4.23 4.58 12.25
CA GLU A 44 -5.45 4.92 11.52
C GLU A 44 -6.66 4.24 12.14
N THR A 45 -6.53 2.94 12.48
CA THR A 45 -7.59 2.19 13.15
C THR A 45 -7.94 2.80 14.51
N VAL A 46 -6.95 3.09 15.36
CA VAL A 46 -7.19 3.65 16.70
C VAL A 46 -7.83 5.04 16.61
N LEU A 47 -7.33 5.92 15.74
CA LEU A 47 -7.89 7.26 15.55
C LEU A 47 -9.31 7.20 15.00
N PHE A 48 -9.59 6.28 14.07
CA PHE A 48 -10.93 6.07 13.54
C PHE A 48 -11.90 5.56 14.61
N TYR A 49 -11.51 4.55 15.40
CA TYR A 49 -12.33 4.05 16.50
C TYR A 49 -12.54 5.11 17.58
N GLN A 50 -11.52 5.90 17.89
CA GLN A 50 -11.64 7.02 18.83
C GLN A 50 -12.65 8.06 18.33
N ALA A 51 -12.55 8.45 17.05
CA ALA A 51 -13.49 9.38 16.45
C ALA A 51 -14.93 8.83 16.46
N LEU A 52 -15.13 7.55 16.12
CA LEU A 52 -16.45 6.91 16.18
C LEU A 52 -17.01 6.83 17.61
N TRP A 53 -16.15 6.50 18.58
CA TRP A 53 -16.54 6.37 19.98
C TRP A 53 -17.04 7.70 20.56
N LEU A 54 -16.37 8.80 20.22
CA LEU A 54 -16.72 10.15 20.68
C LEU A 54 -18.01 10.70 20.03
N GLN A 55 -18.37 10.21 18.85
CA GLN A 55 -19.50 10.73 18.07
C GLN A 55 -20.80 9.94 18.28
N THR A 56 -20.80 8.85 19.05
CA THR A 56 -21.94 7.94 19.16
C THR A 56 -22.56 7.89 20.57
N SER A 57 -23.85 7.58 20.64
CA SER A 57 -24.59 7.31 21.90
C SER A 57 -24.19 5.97 22.53
N GLU A 58 -24.58 5.72 23.79
CA GLU A 58 -24.28 4.45 24.48
C GLU A 58 -24.71 3.18 23.72
N SER A 59 -25.85 3.22 23.02
CA SER A 59 -26.29 2.11 22.18
C SER A 59 -25.36 1.88 20.99
N GLY A 60 -24.82 2.95 20.41
CA GLY A 60 -23.83 2.89 19.34
C GLY A 60 -22.48 2.37 19.81
N GLN A 61 -22.05 2.67 21.04
CA GLN A 61 -20.80 2.15 21.60
C GLN A 61 -20.81 0.62 21.69
N ARG A 62 -21.94 0.03 22.09
CA ARG A 62 -22.10 -1.45 22.09
C ARG A 62 -21.99 -2.04 20.69
N MET A 63 -22.54 -1.34 19.68
CA MET A 63 -22.48 -1.77 18.28
C MET A 63 -21.07 -1.64 17.68
N ILE A 64 -20.33 -0.59 18.04
CA ILE A 64 -18.91 -0.43 17.66
C ILE A 64 -18.08 -1.60 18.20
N PHE A 65 -18.27 -1.96 19.46
CA PHE A 65 -17.52 -3.06 20.08
C PHE A 65 -17.84 -4.42 19.45
N SER A 66 -19.13 -4.73 19.22
CA SER A 66 -19.51 -5.96 18.52
C SER A 66 -18.98 -6.00 17.09
N GLY A 67 -19.03 -4.87 16.37
CA GLY A 67 -18.44 -4.72 15.04
C GLY A 67 -16.93 -4.98 15.03
N PHE A 68 -16.20 -4.45 16.02
CA PHE A 68 -14.76 -4.70 16.18
C PHE A 68 -14.46 -6.19 16.37
N LEU A 69 -15.21 -6.88 17.23
CA LEU A 69 -15.03 -8.33 17.45
C LEU A 69 -15.30 -9.15 16.19
N VAL A 70 -16.38 -8.83 15.47
CA VAL A 70 -16.73 -9.51 14.21
C VAL A 70 -15.66 -9.27 13.15
N ALA A 71 -15.25 -8.02 12.95
CA ALA A 71 -14.19 -7.66 12.00
C ALA A 71 -12.86 -8.36 12.33
N SER A 72 -12.48 -8.38 13.61
CA SER A 72 -11.27 -9.08 14.09
C SER A 72 -11.34 -10.59 13.80
N GLY A 73 -12.49 -11.21 14.03
CA GLY A 73 -12.70 -12.63 13.71
C GLY A 73 -12.59 -12.92 12.21
N VAL A 74 -13.19 -12.07 11.37
CA VAL A 74 -13.09 -12.18 9.90
C VAL A 74 -11.65 -12.00 9.43
N LEU A 75 -10.92 -11.00 9.95
CA LEU A 75 -9.52 -10.79 9.61
C LEU A 75 -8.64 -11.97 10.04
N ALA A 76 -8.86 -12.53 11.23
CA ALA A 76 -8.15 -13.72 11.69
C ALA A 76 -8.41 -14.93 10.78
N LEU A 77 -9.65 -15.13 10.35
CA LEU A 77 -10.03 -16.17 9.39
C LEU A 77 -9.34 -15.95 8.03
N LEU A 78 -9.36 -14.73 7.51
CA LEU A 78 -8.69 -14.38 6.25
C LEU A 78 -7.18 -14.59 6.34
N ALA A 79 -6.54 -14.16 7.44
CA ALA A 79 -5.13 -14.39 7.69
C ALA A 79 -4.82 -15.90 7.73
N TRP A 80 -5.64 -16.69 8.41
CA TRP A 80 -5.49 -18.14 8.46
C TRP A 80 -5.64 -18.78 7.07
N LEU A 81 -6.63 -18.35 6.26
CA LEU A 81 -6.81 -18.82 4.89
C LEU A 81 -5.58 -18.47 4.03
N ILE A 82 -5.08 -17.24 4.10
CA ILE A 82 -3.89 -16.81 3.35
C ILE A 82 -2.69 -17.67 3.73
N LEU A 83 -2.46 -17.89 5.04
CA LEU A 83 -1.37 -18.74 5.52
C LEU A 83 -1.53 -20.20 5.07
N ARG A 84 -2.76 -20.73 5.09
CA ARG A 84 -3.06 -22.11 4.70
C ARG A 84 -2.91 -22.35 3.18
N TYR A 85 -3.33 -21.38 2.36
CA TYR A 85 -3.34 -21.49 0.90
C TYR A 85 -2.18 -20.76 0.21
N SER A 86 -1.22 -20.22 0.97
CA SER A 86 -0.05 -19.48 0.46
C SER A 86 0.74 -20.22 -0.61
N THR A 87 0.76 -21.56 -0.56
CA THR A 87 1.47 -22.42 -1.54
C THR A 87 0.86 -22.42 -2.94
N ARG A 88 -0.38 -21.94 -3.12
CA ARG A 88 -1.06 -21.85 -4.43
C ARG A 88 -1.25 -20.42 -4.93
N LEU A 89 -0.85 -19.41 -4.15
CA LEU A 89 -0.99 -18.01 -4.55
C LEU A 89 0.13 -17.62 -5.53
N PRO A 90 -0.20 -17.17 -6.75
CA PRO A 90 0.79 -16.63 -7.68
C PRO A 90 1.31 -15.29 -7.14
N LEU A 91 2.30 -15.36 -6.23
CA LEU A 91 2.84 -14.19 -5.51
C LEU A 91 3.22 -13.05 -6.45
N ARG A 92 3.79 -13.37 -7.62
CA ARG A 92 4.16 -12.35 -8.62
C ARG A 92 2.95 -11.55 -9.13
N GLN A 93 1.82 -12.21 -9.40
CA GLN A 93 0.61 -11.53 -9.86
C GLN A 93 -0.03 -10.73 -8.72
N PHE A 94 -0.09 -11.33 -7.51
CA PHE A 94 -0.59 -10.65 -6.32
C PHE A 94 0.18 -9.36 -6.04
N PHE A 95 1.52 -9.42 -5.97
CA PHE A 95 2.35 -8.24 -5.74
C PHE A 95 2.27 -7.21 -6.86
N SER A 96 2.11 -7.63 -8.11
CA SER A 96 1.94 -6.69 -9.23
C SER A 96 0.64 -5.91 -9.10
N VAL A 97 -0.46 -6.59 -8.80
CA VAL A 97 -1.77 -5.96 -8.63
C VAL A 97 -1.76 -5.04 -7.41
N THR A 98 -1.29 -5.52 -6.26
CA THR A 98 -1.24 -4.70 -5.04
C THR A 98 -0.33 -3.50 -5.18
N SER A 99 0.79 -3.61 -5.91
CA SER A 99 1.69 -2.48 -6.16
C SER A 99 1.04 -1.40 -7.04
N ILE A 100 0.23 -1.77 -8.03
CA ILE A 100 -0.56 -0.83 -8.82
C ILE A 100 -1.59 -0.13 -7.92
N PHE A 101 -2.32 -0.88 -7.09
CA PHE A 101 -3.27 -0.30 -6.14
C PHE A 101 -2.60 0.67 -5.17
N MET A 102 -1.45 0.28 -4.59
CA MET A 102 -0.68 1.14 -3.67
C MET A 102 -0.17 2.39 -4.36
N PHE A 103 0.25 2.30 -5.63
CA PHE A 103 0.66 3.47 -6.41
C PHE A 103 -0.52 4.43 -6.66
N VAL A 104 -1.68 3.90 -7.04
CA VAL A 104 -2.90 4.71 -7.20
C VAL A 104 -3.23 5.43 -5.88
N LEU A 105 -3.24 4.72 -4.76
CA LEU A 105 -3.48 5.31 -3.45
C LEU A 105 -2.45 6.39 -3.08
N ALA A 106 -1.17 6.19 -3.41
CA ALA A 106 -0.14 7.19 -3.18
C ALA A 106 -0.42 8.49 -3.95
N VAL A 107 -0.88 8.40 -5.20
CA VAL A 107 -1.29 9.58 -5.99
C VAL A 107 -2.51 10.26 -5.36
N VAL A 108 -3.52 9.49 -4.94
CA VAL A 108 -4.71 10.04 -4.26
C VAL A 108 -4.35 10.75 -2.96
N PHE A 109 -3.51 10.13 -2.12
CA PHE A 109 -3.07 10.71 -0.86
C PHE A 109 -2.17 11.92 -1.04
N ALA A 110 -1.35 11.98 -2.09
CA ALA A 110 -0.57 13.16 -2.38
C ALA A 110 -1.46 14.39 -2.63
N GLY A 111 -2.51 14.22 -3.44
CA GLY A 111 -3.47 15.30 -3.71
C GLY A 111 -4.26 15.74 -2.46
N LYS A 112 -4.78 14.76 -1.70
CA LYS A 112 -5.46 15.04 -0.42
C LYS A 112 -4.54 15.66 0.62
N GLY A 113 -3.29 15.24 0.68
CA GLY A 113 -2.28 15.79 1.59
C GLY A 113 -1.96 17.25 1.28
N VAL A 114 -1.79 17.61 0.01
CA VAL A 114 -1.60 19.02 -0.39
C VAL A 114 -2.83 19.86 -0.05
N ALA A 115 -4.03 19.35 -0.35
CA ALA A 115 -5.28 20.03 0.00
C ALA A 115 -5.41 20.24 1.52
N ALA A 116 -5.11 19.23 2.33
CA ALA A 116 -5.14 19.35 3.79
C ALA A 116 -4.13 20.40 4.32
N LEU A 117 -2.95 20.51 3.72
CA LEU A 117 -1.97 21.54 4.07
C LEU A 117 -2.44 22.94 3.67
N GLN A 118 -3.16 23.07 2.55
CA GLN A 118 -3.80 24.32 2.13
C GLN A 118 -4.94 24.71 3.07
N GLU A 119 -5.79 23.76 3.47
CA GLU A 119 -6.86 23.96 4.46
C GLU A 119 -6.31 24.35 5.83
N ALA A 120 -5.14 23.81 6.21
CA ALA A 120 -4.43 24.19 7.43
C ALA A 120 -3.71 25.55 7.32
N GLY A 121 -3.81 26.26 6.19
CA GLY A 121 -3.18 27.56 5.95
C GLY A 121 -1.65 27.52 5.84
N LYS A 122 -1.05 26.34 5.62
CA LYS A 122 0.40 26.15 5.53
C LYS A 122 0.94 26.32 4.11
N LEU A 123 0.09 26.18 3.10
CA LEU A 123 0.44 26.34 1.69
C LEU A 123 -0.48 27.34 1.01
N SER A 124 0.09 28.09 0.07
CA SER A 124 -0.67 28.95 -0.84
C SER A 124 -1.53 28.12 -1.79
N VAL A 125 -2.66 28.67 -2.22
CA VAL A 125 -3.60 28.02 -3.14
C VAL A 125 -3.61 28.78 -4.46
N ASN A 126 -3.06 28.17 -5.50
CA ASN A 126 -3.18 28.70 -6.86
C ASN A 126 -4.27 27.93 -7.61
N ILE A 127 -5.46 28.54 -7.69
CA ILE A 127 -6.63 27.95 -8.35
C ILE A 127 -6.41 27.88 -9.86
N VAL A 128 -6.76 26.73 -10.45
CA VAL A 128 -6.77 26.52 -11.90
C VAL A 128 -8.11 25.97 -12.36
N ASN A 129 -8.45 26.23 -13.63
CA ASN A 129 -9.66 25.69 -14.23
C ASN A 129 -9.47 24.20 -14.55
N PHE A 130 -9.77 23.35 -13.58
CA PHE A 130 -9.67 21.89 -13.66
C PHE A 130 -10.81 21.22 -12.89
N PRO A 131 -11.31 20.04 -13.30
CA PRO A 131 -12.36 19.34 -12.57
C PRO A 131 -11.91 18.88 -11.18
N ARG A 132 -12.78 19.03 -10.19
CA ARG A 132 -12.58 18.48 -8.83
C ARG A 132 -13.12 17.05 -8.76
N ILE A 133 -12.29 16.12 -8.31
CA ILE A 133 -12.67 14.72 -8.10
C ILE A 133 -12.12 14.27 -6.74
N ASP A 134 -12.96 14.37 -5.70
CA ASP A 134 -12.57 14.08 -4.31
C ASP A 134 -12.11 12.63 -4.10
N LEU A 135 -12.69 11.68 -4.86
CA LEU A 135 -12.33 10.27 -4.79
C LEU A 135 -10.87 10.05 -5.22
N LEU A 136 -10.42 10.75 -6.26
CA LEU A 136 -9.05 10.67 -6.77
C LEU A 136 -8.10 11.66 -6.09
N GLY A 137 -8.59 12.46 -5.14
CA GLY A 137 -7.81 13.53 -4.52
C GLY A 137 -7.40 14.60 -5.53
N ILE A 138 -8.14 14.77 -6.63
CA ILE A 138 -7.87 15.77 -7.66
C ILE A 138 -8.60 17.05 -7.26
N TYR A 139 -7.83 18.07 -6.91
CA TYR A 139 -8.33 19.40 -6.56
C TYR A 139 -7.89 20.41 -7.62
N PRO A 140 -8.66 21.50 -7.83
CA PRO A 140 -8.35 22.53 -8.82
C PRO A 140 -7.22 23.46 -8.33
N ASN A 141 -6.09 22.89 -7.89
CA ASN A 141 -4.90 23.60 -7.41
C ASN A 141 -3.64 23.18 -8.20
N LEU A 142 -2.76 24.13 -8.48
CA LEU A 142 -1.52 23.84 -9.22
C LEU A 142 -0.57 22.95 -8.44
N GLU A 143 -0.48 23.13 -7.13
CA GLU A 143 0.45 22.42 -6.27
C GLU A 143 0.10 20.92 -6.19
N GLY A 144 -1.17 20.60 -5.96
CA GLY A 144 -1.62 19.22 -5.86
C GLY A 144 -1.52 18.49 -7.19
N LEU A 145 -2.01 19.11 -8.27
CA LEU A 145 -1.88 18.58 -9.62
C LEU A 145 -0.42 18.40 -10.03
N GLY A 146 0.44 19.36 -9.71
CA GLY A 146 1.88 19.30 -9.98
C GLY A 146 2.57 18.14 -9.28
N VAL A 147 2.27 17.92 -7.98
CA VAL A 147 2.81 16.79 -7.23
C VAL A 147 2.31 15.45 -7.77
N GLN A 148 1.00 15.33 -8.05
CA GLN A 148 0.43 14.11 -8.62
C GLN A 148 1.02 13.79 -10.00
N LEU A 149 1.17 14.80 -10.86
CA LEU A 149 1.78 14.66 -12.19
C LEU A 149 3.25 14.26 -12.09
N ALA A 150 4.02 14.86 -11.17
CA ALA A 150 5.41 14.50 -10.93
C ALA A 150 5.56 13.02 -10.49
N LEU A 151 4.67 12.52 -9.61
CA LEU A 151 4.65 11.12 -9.20
C LEU A 151 4.37 10.18 -10.37
N VAL A 152 3.40 10.52 -11.22
CA VAL A 152 3.06 9.74 -12.43
C VAL A 152 4.22 9.72 -13.41
N LEU A 153 4.83 10.88 -13.70
CA LEU A 153 5.99 10.96 -14.59
C LEU A 153 7.18 10.17 -14.04
N MET A 154 7.46 10.27 -12.74
CA MET A 154 8.53 9.51 -12.10
C MET A 154 8.27 8.00 -12.26
N ALA A 155 7.05 7.53 -12.01
CA ALA A 155 6.70 6.12 -12.19
C ALA A 155 6.89 5.66 -13.65
N VAL A 156 6.44 6.45 -14.63
CA VAL A 156 6.62 6.14 -16.06
C VAL A 156 8.11 6.06 -16.43
N LEU A 157 8.92 7.03 -15.99
CA LEU A 157 10.37 7.05 -16.25
C LEU A 157 11.08 5.84 -15.63
N LEU A 158 10.71 5.46 -14.40
CA LEU A 158 11.28 4.29 -13.72
C LEU A 158 10.92 2.99 -14.45
N LEU A 159 9.68 2.85 -14.92
CA LEU A 159 9.24 1.70 -15.71
C LEU A 159 9.95 1.64 -17.06
N TRP A 160 10.11 2.78 -17.74
CA TRP A 160 10.80 2.88 -19.03
C TRP A 160 12.27 2.46 -18.91
N LYS A 161 12.99 3.00 -17.92
CA LYS A 161 14.39 2.63 -17.63
C LYS A 161 14.53 1.15 -17.25
N GLY A 162 13.61 0.62 -16.45
CA GLY A 162 13.60 -0.79 -16.06
C GLY A 162 13.42 -1.76 -17.24
N ASN A 163 12.67 -1.35 -18.27
CA ASN A 163 12.49 -2.16 -19.47
C ASN A 163 13.74 -2.14 -20.38
N HIS A 164 14.37 -0.98 -20.57
CA HIS A 164 15.58 -0.83 -21.40
C HIS A 164 16.81 -1.55 -20.83
N GLY A 165 16.91 -1.67 -19.50
CA GLY A 165 18.01 -2.39 -18.85
C GLY A 165 17.95 -3.93 -19.01
N ARG A 166 16.79 -4.49 -19.37
CA ARG A 166 16.64 -5.94 -19.64
C ARG A 166 17.08 -6.32 -21.05
N ASP A 167 16.94 -5.41 -22.02
CA ASP A 167 17.24 -5.71 -23.42
C ASP A 167 18.76 -5.77 -23.70
N SER A 168 19.57 -5.02 -22.95
CA SER A 168 21.03 -4.96 -23.11
C SER A 168 21.78 -6.21 -22.58
N LEU A 169 21.16 -7.00 -21.69
CA LEU A 169 21.74 -8.25 -21.17
C LEU A 169 21.38 -9.48 -22.02
N SER A 170 20.41 -9.37 -22.94
CA SER A 170 20.02 -10.46 -23.84
C SER A 170 20.89 -10.58 -25.11
N ARG A 171 21.80 -9.62 -25.33
CA ARG A 171 22.70 -9.56 -26.49
C ARG A 171 24.17 -9.87 -26.15
N ARG A 172 24.45 -10.45 -24.98
CA ARG A 172 25.79 -10.92 -24.59
C ARG A 172 25.77 -12.41 -24.28
#